data_AF-A0A7X9GEZ1-F1
#
_entry.id   AF-A0A7X9GEZ1-F1
#
_cell.length_a   1.000
_cell.length_b   1.000
_cell.length_c   1.000
_cell.angle_alpha   90.00
_cell.angle_beta   90.00
_cell.angle_gamma   90.00
#
_symmetry.space_group_name_H-M   'P 1'
#
loop_
_entity.id
_entity.type
_entity.pdbx_description
1 polymer ?
#
loop_
_entity_poly.entity_id
_entity_poly.type
_entity_poly.pdbx_seq_one_letter_code
_entity_poly.pdbx_strand_id
1 'polypeptide(L)'
;MQALRNSWKTGRPLKTEYSKVILRIKEQAILDWGIVSSKKKAKTPLMERLKNYYDQVMSLPDSPKKIARGAAIGIALDFLPVPGISIPLAYLLARLLRCSPIAAVATVIVFKLMVPVFFAFDLLVGKVLCGDMPPVDVTLSDIIILGPYLETIIAYGYPFLVGSLVNAALFSLAVYFLLLKLLERRRCQHRHKKKKLINAN
;
A
#
# COMPACT_ATOMS: atom_id res chain seq x y z
N MET A 1 54.88 -13.61 -16.48
CA MET A 1 56.09 -13.39 -17.33
C MET A 1 56.69 -14.69 -17.89
N GLN A 2 56.85 -15.78 -17.11
CA GLN A 2 57.38 -17.07 -17.62
C GLN A 2 56.49 -17.78 -18.67
N ALA A 3 55.16 -17.65 -18.58
CA ALA A 3 54.23 -18.25 -19.55
C ALA A 3 54.37 -17.68 -20.97
N LEU A 4 54.62 -16.37 -21.10
CA LEU A 4 54.80 -15.69 -22.39
C LEU A 4 56.10 -16.12 -23.09
N ARG A 5 57.16 -16.38 -22.32
CA ARG A 5 58.47 -16.81 -22.84
C ARG A 5 58.44 -18.24 -23.41
N ASN A 6 57.68 -19.13 -22.80
CA ASN A 6 57.54 -20.52 -23.27
C ASN A 6 56.59 -20.67 -24.47
N SER A 7 55.63 -19.75 -24.63
CA SER A 7 54.68 -19.78 -25.77
C SER A 7 55.34 -19.39 -27.10
N TRP A 8 56.35 -18.51 -27.10
CA TRP A 8 57.06 -18.12 -28.33
C TRP A 8 57.92 -19.26 -28.90
N LYS A 9 58.47 -20.12 -28.04
CA LYS A 9 59.30 -21.27 -28.46
C LYS A 9 58.51 -22.45 -29.03
N THR A 10 57.21 -22.55 -28.77
CA THR A 10 56.41 -23.73 -29.11
C THR A 10 55.43 -23.51 -30.27
N GLY A 11 55.44 -22.32 -30.90
CA GLY A 11 54.61 -22.00 -32.07
C GLY A 11 53.09 -22.13 -31.84
N ARG A 12 52.65 -22.31 -30.60
CA ARG A 12 51.22 -22.47 -30.28
C ARG A 12 50.54 -21.11 -30.28
N PRO A 13 49.44 -20.93 -31.04
CA PRO A 13 48.77 -19.64 -31.16
C PRO A 13 48.19 -19.24 -29.80
N LEU A 14 48.68 -18.13 -29.23
CA LEU A 14 48.21 -17.62 -27.93
C LEU A 14 46.69 -17.34 -27.90
N LYS A 15 46.05 -17.16 -29.06
CA LYS A 15 44.65 -16.74 -29.22
C LYS A 15 43.63 -17.73 -28.62
N THR A 16 43.93 -19.03 -28.61
CA THR A 16 43.04 -20.07 -28.06
C THR A 16 43.09 -20.14 -26.54
N GLU A 17 44.22 -19.84 -25.93
CA GLU A 17 44.39 -19.89 -24.48
C GLU A 17 43.73 -18.66 -23.83
N TYR A 18 43.91 -17.47 -24.40
CA TYR A 18 43.22 -16.25 -23.95
C TYR A 18 41.70 -16.35 -24.09
N SER A 19 41.19 -16.92 -25.19
CA SER A 19 39.74 -17.10 -25.36
C SER A 19 39.14 -17.98 -24.27
N LYS A 20 39.84 -19.05 -23.86
CA LYS A 20 39.35 -19.94 -22.78
C LYS A 20 39.35 -19.25 -21.42
N VAL A 21 40.36 -18.43 -21.13
CA VAL A 21 40.42 -17.66 -19.88
C VAL A 21 39.29 -16.62 -19.83
N ILE A 22 39.06 -15.89 -20.92
CA ILE A 22 37.97 -14.91 -21.01
C ILE A 22 36.60 -15.58 -20.88
N LEU A 23 36.41 -16.75 -21.51
CA LEU A 23 35.16 -17.51 -21.39
C LEU A 23 34.90 -17.97 -19.95
N ARG A 24 35.92 -18.48 -19.24
CA ARG A 24 35.77 -18.87 -17.82
C ARG A 24 35.47 -17.68 -16.92
N ILE A 25 36.11 -16.53 -17.14
CA ILE A 25 35.84 -15.32 -16.36
C ILE A 25 34.40 -14.85 -16.61
N LYS A 26 33.93 -14.90 -17.86
CA LYS A 26 32.56 -14.53 -18.23
C LYS A 26 31.54 -15.49 -17.61
N GLU A 27 31.81 -16.80 -17.63
CA GLU A 27 30.93 -17.82 -17.05
C GLU A 27 30.87 -17.72 -15.52
N GLN A 28 32.01 -17.49 -14.86
CA GLN A 28 32.07 -17.23 -13.42
C GLN A 28 31.32 -15.94 -13.04
N ALA A 29 31.49 -14.86 -13.82
CA ALA A 29 30.77 -13.61 -13.59
C ALA A 29 29.25 -13.74 -13.81
N ILE A 30 28.80 -14.57 -14.75
CA ILE A 30 27.37 -14.87 -14.97
C ILE A 30 26.80 -15.64 -13.78
N LEU A 31 27.54 -16.62 -13.24
CA LEU A 31 27.13 -17.39 -12.06
C LEU A 31 27.04 -16.50 -10.81
N ASP A 32 28.05 -15.66 -10.57
CA ASP A 32 28.07 -14.72 -9.45
C ASP A 32 26.95 -13.67 -9.58
N TRP A 33 26.69 -13.16 -10.79
CA TRP A 33 25.59 -12.23 -11.05
C TRP A 33 24.21 -12.87 -10.86
N GLY A 34 24.05 -14.13 -11.26
CA GLY A 34 22.83 -14.91 -11.03
C GLY A 34 22.50 -15.04 -9.54
N ILE A 35 23.50 -15.30 -8.71
CA ILE A 35 23.34 -15.47 -7.25
C ILE A 35 23.07 -14.13 -6.55
N VAL A 36 23.70 -13.03 -6.98
CA VAL A 36 23.53 -11.70 -6.37
C VAL A 36 22.15 -11.09 -6.66
N SER A 37 21.53 -11.41 -7.80
CA SER A 37 20.21 -10.86 -8.16
C SER A 37 19.04 -11.42 -7.31
N SER A 38 19.22 -12.56 -6.64
CA SER A 38 18.14 -13.31 -5.97
C SER A 38 17.88 -12.91 -4.50
N LYS A 39 18.75 -12.09 -3.88
CA LYS A 39 18.71 -11.84 -2.41
C LYS A 39 18.31 -10.42 -1.98
N LYS A 40 17.54 -9.68 -2.77
CA LYS A 40 16.78 -8.54 -2.19
C LYS A 40 15.41 -9.05 -1.78
N LYS A 41 15.19 -9.25 -0.48
CA LYS A 41 13.83 -9.39 0.10
C LYS A 41 13.04 -8.14 -0.34
N ALA A 42 12.25 -8.28 -1.40
CA ALA A 42 11.30 -7.27 -1.80
C ALA A 42 10.25 -7.16 -0.67
N LYS A 43 10.49 -6.31 0.31
CA LYS A 43 9.39 -5.84 1.15
C LYS A 43 8.46 -5.11 0.18
N THR A 44 7.23 -5.58 0.06
CA THR A 44 6.28 -4.97 -0.87
C THR A 44 6.09 -3.50 -0.48
N PRO A 45 5.94 -2.58 -1.46
CA PRO A 45 5.77 -1.16 -1.19
C PRO A 45 4.57 -0.87 -0.27
N LEU A 46 3.58 -1.77 -0.24
CA LEU A 46 2.42 -1.69 0.63
C LEU A 46 2.77 -1.92 2.12
N MET A 47 3.57 -2.94 2.43
CA MET A 47 3.94 -3.24 3.84
C MET A 47 4.76 -2.11 4.46
N GLU A 48 5.61 -1.46 3.67
CA GLU A 48 6.38 -0.30 4.12
C GLU A 48 5.49 0.92 4.38
N ARG A 49 4.53 1.21 3.49
CA ARG A 49 3.53 2.27 3.70
C ARG A 49 2.68 2.02 4.94
N LEU A 50 2.20 0.79 5.15
CA LEU A 50 1.42 0.43 6.34
C LEU A 50 2.23 0.56 7.62
N LYS A 51 3.52 0.20 7.59
CA LYS A 51 4.41 0.39 8.75
C LYS A 51 4.61 1.88 9.05
N ASN A 52 4.90 2.69 8.03
CA ASN A 52 5.11 4.14 8.20
C ASN A 52 3.84 4.83 8.69
N TYR A 53 2.68 4.45 8.13
CA TYR A 53 1.37 4.90 8.61
C TYR A 53 1.17 4.55 10.08
N TYR A 54 1.46 3.31 10.46
CA TYR A 54 1.32 2.87 11.83
C TYR A 54 2.21 3.66 12.78
N ASP A 55 3.49 3.88 12.44
CA ASP A 55 4.42 4.66 13.25
C ASP A 55 3.97 6.14 13.36
N GLN A 56 3.44 6.71 12.26
CA GLN A 56 2.88 8.06 12.23
C GLN A 56 1.63 8.18 13.12
N VAL A 57 0.65 7.29 12.96
CA VAL A 57 -0.60 7.30 13.74
C VAL A 57 -0.34 7.11 15.22
N MET A 58 0.67 6.29 15.57
CA MET A 58 1.04 6.03 16.96
C MET A 58 1.80 7.19 17.61
N SER A 59 2.39 8.09 16.84
CA SER A 59 3.09 9.27 17.36
C SER A 59 2.19 10.51 17.49
N LEU A 60 0.93 10.45 17.05
CA LEU A 60 0.01 11.57 17.14
C LEU A 60 -0.33 11.94 18.60
N PRO A 61 -0.33 13.23 18.96
CA PRO A 61 -0.61 13.70 20.32
C PRO A 61 -2.11 13.61 20.71
N ASP A 62 -2.99 13.27 19.76
CA ASP A 62 -4.43 13.19 19.95
C ASP A 62 -4.87 12.00 20.82
N SER A 63 -6.10 12.04 21.36
CA SER A 63 -6.66 10.89 22.08
C SER A 63 -6.88 9.67 21.16
N PRO A 64 -6.79 8.42 21.66
CA PRO A 64 -6.92 7.20 20.85
C PRO A 64 -8.24 7.16 20.07
N LYS A 65 -9.32 7.57 20.75
CA LYS A 65 -10.66 7.64 20.17
C LYS A 65 -10.73 8.65 19.02
N LYS A 66 -10.11 9.84 19.15
CA LYS A 66 -10.08 10.85 18.07
C LYS A 66 -9.28 10.37 16.86
N ILE A 67 -8.15 9.72 17.08
CA ILE A 67 -7.31 9.16 16.03
C ILE A 67 -8.05 8.04 15.29
N ALA A 68 -8.62 7.08 16.02
CA ALA A 68 -9.37 5.97 15.46
C ALA A 68 -10.59 6.44 14.65
N ARG A 69 -11.34 7.44 15.14
CA ARG A 69 -12.46 8.04 14.37
C ARG A 69 -11.98 8.71 13.10
N GLY A 70 -10.86 9.45 13.16
CA GLY A 70 -10.27 10.08 11.97
C GLY A 70 -9.92 9.04 10.91
N ALA A 71 -9.23 7.97 11.30
CA ALA A 71 -8.90 6.89 10.39
C ALA A 71 -10.13 6.16 9.82
N ALA A 72 -11.16 5.94 10.63
CA ALA A 72 -12.43 5.36 10.18
C ALA A 72 -13.12 6.23 9.11
N ILE A 73 -13.10 7.56 9.25
CA ILE A 73 -13.60 8.48 8.22
C ILE A 73 -12.75 8.37 6.94
N GLY A 74 -11.43 8.32 7.08
CA GLY A 74 -10.52 8.20 5.95
C GLY A 74 -10.77 6.95 5.12
N ILE A 75 -10.85 5.77 5.75
CA ILE A 75 -11.13 4.53 5.03
C ILE A 75 -12.53 4.51 4.42
N ALA A 76 -13.54 5.06 5.11
CA ALA A 76 -14.89 5.14 4.56
C ALA A 76 -14.90 5.92 3.23
N LEU A 77 -14.17 7.03 3.16
CA LEU A 77 -14.08 7.85 1.95
C LEU A 77 -13.35 7.18 0.79
N ASP A 78 -12.48 6.20 1.04
CA ASP A 78 -11.82 5.45 -0.03
C ASP A 78 -12.73 4.39 -0.66
N PHE A 79 -13.82 3.99 0.02
CA PHE A 79 -14.88 3.15 -0.55
C PHE A 79 -15.92 3.98 -1.33
N LEU A 80 -16.17 5.23 -0.96
CA LEU A 80 -17.14 6.04 -1.69
C LEU A 80 -16.60 6.44 -3.07
N PRO A 81 -17.46 6.55 -4.10
CA PRO A 81 -17.10 7.03 -5.43
C PRO A 81 -16.88 8.56 -5.44
N VAL A 82 -15.85 9.02 -4.73
CA VAL A 82 -15.49 10.43 -4.62
C VAL A 82 -14.16 10.69 -5.37
N PRO A 83 -14.20 10.81 -6.70
CA PRO A 83 -12.99 11.00 -7.48
C PRO A 83 -12.33 12.35 -7.18
N GLY A 84 -10.99 12.36 -7.07
CA GLY A 84 -10.17 13.57 -7.00
C GLY A 84 -10.26 14.41 -5.72
N ILE A 85 -11.34 14.35 -4.94
CA ILE A 85 -11.58 15.23 -3.78
C ILE A 85 -11.58 14.51 -2.42
N SER A 86 -11.26 13.21 -2.38
CA SER A 86 -11.33 12.43 -1.13
C SER A 86 -10.39 12.96 -0.01
N ILE A 87 -9.20 13.47 -0.35
CA ILE A 87 -8.24 14.04 0.61
C ILE A 87 -8.76 15.32 1.28
N PRO A 88 -9.11 16.39 0.53
CA PRO A 88 -9.65 17.60 1.14
C PRO A 88 -10.98 17.32 1.86
N LEU A 89 -11.82 16.43 1.32
CA LEU A 89 -13.06 16.03 1.95
C LEU A 89 -12.82 15.31 3.29
N ALA A 90 -11.84 14.41 3.37
CA ALA A 90 -11.46 13.73 4.61
C ALA A 90 -11.00 14.71 5.68
N TYR A 91 -10.18 15.69 5.30
CA TYR A 91 -9.74 16.74 6.21
C TYR A 91 -10.92 17.56 6.75
N LEU A 92 -11.82 18.00 5.86
CA LEU A 92 -12.97 18.81 6.22
C LEU A 92 -13.95 18.05 7.12
N LEU A 93 -14.31 16.81 6.74
CA LEU A 93 -15.19 15.96 7.54
C LEU A 93 -14.58 15.63 8.90
N ALA A 94 -13.28 15.35 8.97
CA ALA A 94 -12.62 15.10 10.24
C ALA A 94 -12.65 16.32 11.16
N ARG A 95 -12.47 17.55 10.63
CA ARG A 95 -12.63 18.78 11.41
C ARG A 95 -14.07 18.98 11.89
N LEU A 96 -15.05 18.80 10.99
CA LEU A 96 -16.46 18.97 11.31
C LEU A 96 -16.92 18.00 12.41
N LEU A 97 -16.48 16.74 12.32
CA LEU A 97 -16.79 15.67 13.27
C LEU A 97 -15.88 15.69 14.52
N ARG A 98 -15.03 16.71 14.68
CA ARG A 98 -14.09 16.88 15.81
C ARG A 98 -13.17 15.66 16.03
N CYS A 99 -12.78 15.02 14.93
CA CYS A 99 -11.85 13.88 14.86
C CYS A 99 -10.44 14.36 14.48
N SER A 100 -9.44 13.47 14.48
CA SER A 100 -8.07 13.83 14.10
C SER A 100 -7.97 13.99 12.56
N PRO A 101 -7.76 15.21 12.02
CA PRO A 101 -7.71 15.42 10.58
C PRO A 101 -6.46 14.79 9.95
N ILE A 102 -5.36 14.77 10.69
CA ILE A 102 -4.10 14.15 10.27
C ILE A 102 -4.29 12.65 10.09
N ALA A 103 -4.96 11.98 11.04
CA ALA A 103 -5.24 10.55 10.94
C ALA A 103 -6.15 10.22 9.75
N ALA A 104 -7.18 11.05 9.49
CA ALA A 104 -8.08 10.86 8.35
C ALA A 104 -7.33 10.96 7.00
N VAL A 105 -6.58 12.05 6.81
CA VAL A 105 -5.80 12.29 5.59
C VAL A 105 -4.72 11.23 5.39
N ALA A 106 -4.00 10.86 6.46
CA ALA A 106 -2.98 9.81 6.38
C ALA A 106 -3.58 8.47 5.94
N THR A 107 -4.80 8.16 6.41
CA THR A 107 -5.50 6.93 6.02
C THR A 107 -5.84 6.95 4.53
N VAL A 108 -6.45 8.03 4.04
CA VAL A 108 -6.78 8.19 2.61
C VAL A 108 -5.54 8.04 1.72
N ILE A 109 -4.43 8.68 2.09
CA ILE A 109 -3.20 8.62 1.27
C ILE A 109 -2.64 7.19 1.19
N VAL A 110 -2.66 6.46 2.31
CA VAL A 110 -2.09 5.11 2.41
C VAL A 110 -2.94 4.11 1.64
N PHE A 111 -4.27 4.22 1.77
CA PHE A 111 -5.23 3.31 1.15
C PHE A 111 -5.62 3.71 -0.27
N LYS A 112 -5.20 4.89 -0.77
CA LYS A 112 -5.43 5.31 -2.16
C LYS A 112 -5.00 4.28 -3.21
N LEU A 113 -3.90 3.57 -2.95
CA LEU A 113 -3.40 2.51 -3.84
C LEU A 113 -4.32 1.27 -3.87
N MET A 114 -5.10 1.05 -2.81
CA MET A 114 -6.05 -0.04 -2.69
C MET A 114 -7.43 0.29 -3.25
N VAL A 115 -7.69 1.54 -3.67
CA VAL A 115 -8.99 1.97 -4.22
C VAL A 115 -9.50 1.08 -5.37
N PRO A 116 -8.67 0.65 -6.35
CA PRO A 116 -9.16 -0.29 -7.38
C PRO A 116 -9.69 -1.61 -6.81
N VAL A 117 -9.08 -2.09 -5.72
CA VAL A 117 -9.52 -3.30 -5.02
C VAL A 117 -10.82 -3.03 -4.27
N PHE A 118 -10.96 -1.88 -3.62
CA PHE A 118 -12.19 -1.49 -2.95
C PHE A 118 -13.36 -1.37 -3.93
N PHE A 119 -13.14 -0.74 -5.08
CA PHE A 119 -14.15 -0.65 -6.16
C PHE A 119 -14.63 -2.03 -6.63
N ALA A 120 -13.72 -3.01 -6.76
CA ALA A 120 -14.09 -4.37 -7.12
C ALA A 120 -14.97 -5.02 -6.02
N PHE A 121 -14.64 -4.80 -4.75
CA PHE A 121 -15.45 -5.26 -3.61
C PHE A 121 -16.81 -4.57 -3.56
N ASP A 122 -16.90 -3.29 -3.89
CA ASP A 122 -18.16 -2.54 -3.93
C ASP A 122 -19.08 -3.08 -5.02
N LEU A 123 -18.54 -3.38 -6.20
CA LEU A 123 -19.31 -4.04 -7.25
C LEU A 123 -19.78 -5.43 -6.84
N LEU A 124 -18.92 -6.23 -6.20
CA LEU A 124 -19.28 -7.58 -5.76
C LEU A 124 -20.42 -7.53 -4.74
N VAL A 125 -20.27 -6.74 -3.68
CA VAL A 125 -21.30 -6.61 -2.63
C VAL A 125 -22.57 -6.00 -3.20
N GLY A 126 -22.44 -4.99 -4.07
CA GLY A 126 -23.55 -4.37 -4.78
C GLY A 126 -24.37 -5.35 -5.60
N LYS A 127 -23.71 -6.18 -6.41
CA LYS A 127 -24.36 -7.22 -7.23
C LYS A 127 -25.03 -8.29 -6.37
N VAL A 128 -24.39 -8.72 -5.29
CA VAL A 128 -24.99 -9.71 -4.37
C VAL A 128 -26.26 -9.17 -3.72
N LEU A 129 -26.30 -7.87 -3.39
CA LEU A 129 -27.44 -7.25 -2.70
C LEU A 129 -28.55 -6.80 -3.64
N CYS A 130 -28.21 -6.26 -4.82
CA CYS A 130 -29.15 -5.65 -5.76
C CYS A 130 -29.48 -6.54 -6.97
N GLY A 131 -28.79 -7.67 -7.14
CA GLY A 131 -28.88 -8.55 -8.30
C GLY A 131 -27.95 -8.12 -9.45
N ASP A 132 -27.81 -9.02 -10.42
CA ASP A 132 -27.06 -8.75 -11.65
C ASP A 132 -27.87 -7.82 -12.55
N MET A 133 -27.35 -6.61 -12.78
CA MET A 133 -27.87 -5.71 -13.81
C MET A 133 -26.93 -5.70 -15.02
N PRO A 134 -27.47 -5.70 -16.25
CA PRO A 134 -26.67 -5.50 -17.44
C PRO A 134 -25.98 -4.12 -17.36
N PRO A 135 -24.71 -4.02 -17.76
CA PRO A 135 -24.03 -2.73 -17.81
C PRO A 135 -24.79 -1.80 -18.75
N VAL A 136 -25.00 -0.55 -18.32
CA VAL A 136 -25.46 0.50 -19.24
C VAL A 136 -24.25 0.96 -20.05
N ASP A 137 -24.37 0.99 -21.38
CA ASP A 137 -23.33 1.52 -22.25
C ASP A 137 -23.20 3.04 -22.05
N VAL A 138 -22.11 3.45 -21.42
CA VAL A 138 -21.76 4.85 -21.18
C VAL A 138 -20.31 5.04 -21.59
N THR A 139 -20.05 5.95 -22.52
CA THR A 139 -18.71 6.26 -23.00
C THR A 139 -18.35 7.71 -22.63
N LEU A 140 -17.39 7.86 -21.74
CA LEU A 140 -16.80 9.13 -21.25
C LEU A 140 -15.29 9.16 -21.59
N SER A 141 -14.97 8.78 -22.82
CA SER A 141 -13.60 8.65 -23.35
C SER A 141 -12.76 9.93 -23.28
N ASP A 142 -13.40 11.09 -23.17
CA ASP A 142 -12.73 12.40 -23.21
C ASP A 142 -12.00 12.75 -21.89
N ILE A 143 -12.20 11.97 -20.82
CA ILE A 143 -11.58 12.19 -19.51
C ILE A 143 -10.58 11.06 -19.21
N ILE A 144 -9.31 11.26 -19.56
CA ILE A 144 -8.25 10.23 -19.55
C ILE A 144 -8.09 9.45 -18.22
N ILE A 145 -8.26 10.11 -17.08
CA ILE A 145 -8.01 9.50 -15.75
C ILE A 145 -9.30 9.18 -14.99
N LEU A 146 -10.34 10.01 -15.17
CA LEU A 146 -11.59 9.91 -14.42
C LEU A 146 -12.71 9.23 -15.21
N GLY A 147 -12.64 9.25 -16.54
CA GLY A 147 -13.63 8.68 -17.45
C GLY A 147 -13.96 7.23 -17.13
N PRO A 148 -12.98 6.31 -17.10
CA PRO A 148 -13.23 4.90 -16.82
C PRO A 148 -13.85 4.64 -15.43
N TYR A 149 -13.49 5.46 -14.43
CA TYR A 149 -14.07 5.37 -13.09
C TYR A 149 -15.52 5.86 -13.07
N LEU A 150 -15.80 6.99 -13.72
CA LEU A 150 -17.14 7.56 -13.81
C LEU A 150 -18.07 6.69 -14.67
N GLU A 151 -17.58 6.13 -15.78
CA GLU A 151 -18.33 5.16 -16.59
C GLU A 151 -18.77 3.96 -15.75
N THR A 152 -17.86 3.39 -14.96
CA THR A 152 -18.17 2.27 -14.06
C THR A 152 -19.23 2.66 -13.01
N ILE A 153 -19.11 3.85 -12.42
CA ILE A 153 -20.08 4.35 -11.45
C ILE A 153 -21.45 4.57 -12.10
N ILE A 154 -21.52 5.12 -13.31
CA ILE A 154 -22.80 5.40 -13.98
C ILE A 154 -23.42 4.10 -14.50
N ALA A 155 -22.62 3.22 -15.11
CA ALA A 155 -23.06 1.95 -15.68
C ALA A 155 -23.64 0.99 -14.63
N TYR A 156 -23.06 0.99 -13.42
CA TYR A 156 -23.50 0.17 -12.29
C TYR A 156 -24.16 1.00 -11.16
N GLY A 157 -24.50 2.26 -11.44
CA GLY A 157 -25.09 3.28 -10.56
C GLY A 157 -25.43 2.83 -9.15
N TYR A 158 -26.64 2.30 -9.02
CA TYR A 158 -27.22 1.99 -7.73
C TYR A 158 -26.57 0.78 -7.04
N PRO A 159 -26.36 -0.39 -7.69
CA PRO A 159 -25.63 -1.51 -7.07
C PRO A 159 -24.26 -1.10 -6.52
N PHE A 160 -23.48 -0.32 -7.28
CA PHE A 160 -22.18 0.15 -6.82
C PHE A 160 -22.30 1.04 -5.57
N LEU A 161 -23.27 1.96 -5.55
CA LEU A 161 -23.51 2.83 -4.40
C LEU A 161 -23.95 2.05 -3.16
N VAL A 162 -24.80 1.04 -3.32
CA VAL A 162 -25.20 0.17 -2.21
C VAL A 162 -24.01 -0.62 -1.67
N GLY A 163 -23.21 -1.22 -2.55
CA GLY A 163 -22.01 -1.95 -2.15
C GLY A 163 -20.99 -1.07 -1.44
N SER A 164 -20.71 0.13 -1.96
CA SER A 164 -19.79 1.08 -1.34
C SER A 164 -20.28 1.59 0.02
N LEU A 165 -21.58 1.87 0.20
CA LEU A 165 -22.12 2.25 1.51
C LEU A 165 -21.98 1.12 2.55
N VAL A 166 -22.29 -0.12 2.15
CA VAL A 166 -22.17 -1.29 3.02
C VAL A 166 -20.71 -1.53 3.40
N ASN A 167 -19.81 -1.54 2.42
CA ASN A 167 -18.38 -1.74 2.67
C ASN A 167 -17.78 -0.58 3.48
N ALA A 168 -18.10 0.68 3.15
CA ALA A 168 -17.66 1.83 3.92
C ALA A 168 -18.08 1.72 5.38
N ALA A 169 -19.31 1.31 5.68
CA ALA A 169 -19.78 1.10 7.04
C ALA A 169 -19.02 -0.03 7.75
N LEU A 170 -18.88 -1.19 7.10
CA LEU A 170 -18.22 -2.37 7.69
C LEU A 170 -16.72 -2.13 7.94
N PHE A 171 -15.99 -1.66 6.93
CA PHE A 171 -14.55 -1.44 7.03
C PHE A 171 -14.20 -0.25 7.92
N SER A 172 -14.98 0.83 7.89
CA SER A 172 -14.75 1.95 8.83
C SER A 172 -14.93 1.53 10.28
N LEU A 173 -15.94 0.71 10.57
CA LEU A 173 -16.17 0.18 11.90
C LEU A 173 -15.04 -0.78 12.33
N ALA A 174 -14.61 -1.66 11.42
CA ALA A 174 -13.49 -2.56 11.65
C ALA A 174 -12.18 -1.79 11.95
N VAL A 175 -11.85 -0.79 11.12
CA VAL A 175 -10.66 0.06 11.29
C VAL A 175 -10.74 0.87 12.59
N TYR A 176 -11.91 1.40 12.93
CA TYR A 176 -12.13 2.12 14.19
C TYR A 176 -11.76 1.25 15.40
N PHE A 177 -12.37 0.05 15.50
CA PHE A 177 -12.12 -0.84 16.64
C PHE A 177 -10.70 -1.38 16.65
N LEU A 178 -10.15 -1.73 15.48
CA LEU A 178 -8.78 -2.22 15.36
C LEU A 178 -7.77 -1.17 15.86
N LEU A 179 -7.86 0.07 15.36
CA LEU A 179 -6.96 1.13 15.77
C LEU A 179 -7.16 1.54 17.22
N LEU A 180 -8.40 1.62 17.69
CA LEU A 180 -8.68 1.93 19.10
C LEU A 180 -8.00 0.90 20.02
N LYS A 181 -8.18 -0.40 19.73
CA LYS A 181 -7.58 -1.49 20.49
C LYS A 181 -6.05 -1.46 20.44
N LEU A 182 -5.46 -1.16 19.28
CA LEU A 182 -4.01 -1.05 19.12
C LEU A 182 -3.43 0.15 19.90
N LEU A 183 -4.07 1.31 19.81
CA LEU A 183 -3.66 2.54 20.49
C LEU A 183 -3.80 2.42 22.02
N GLU A 184 -4.90 1.85 22.51
CA GLU A 184 -5.12 1.63 23.94
C GLU A 184 -4.12 0.64 24.53
N ARG A 185 -3.87 -0.49 23.85
CA ARG A 185 -2.87 -1.47 24.28
C ARG A 185 -1.49 -0.85 24.47
N ARG A 186 -1.04 -0.02 23.52
CA ARG A 186 0.25 0.67 23.62
C ARG A 186 0.27 1.67 24.79
N ARG A 187 -0.77 2.49 24.95
CA ARG A 187 -0.82 3.46 26.06
C ARG A 187 -0.78 2.78 27.42
N CYS A 188 -1.51 1.68 27.59
CA CYS A 188 -1.45 0.89 28.81
C CYS A 188 -0.03 0.36 29.08
N GLN A 189 0.66 -0.18 28.06
CA GLN A 189 2.04 -0.66 28.21
C GLN A 189 3.03 0.44 28.58
N HIS A 190 2.95 1.62 27.96
CA HIS A 190 3.80 2.77 28.31
C HIS A 190 3.53 3.26 29.73
N ARG A 191 2.26 3.31 30.15
CA ARG A 191 1.88 3.68 31.51
C ARG A 191 2.41 2.69 32.55
N HIS A 192 2.35 1.38 32.28
CA HIS A 192 2.92 0.36 33.16
C HIS A 192 4.45 0.44 33.25
N LYS A 193 5.15 0.65 32.13
CA LYS A 193 6.62 0.84 32.13
C LYS A 193 7.03 2.07 32.94
N LYS A 194 6.34 3.20 32.75
CA LYS A 194 6.61 4.44 33.50
C LYS A 194 6.40 4.24 35.01
N LYS A 195 5.31 3.57 35.42
CA LYS A 195 5.08 3.24 36.84
C LYS A 195 6.17 2.33 37.42
N LYS A 196 6.63 1.32 36.68
CA LYS A 196 7.74 0.46 37.12
C LYS A 196 9.05 1.22 37.30
N LEU A 197 9.36 2.17 36.41
CA LEU A 197 10.57 3.01 36.52
C LEU A 197 10.50 3.97 37.71
N ILE A 198 9.33 4.57 37.98
CA ILE A 198 9.15 5.46 39.14
C ILE A 198 9.24 4.67 40.45
N ASN A 199 8.70 3.44 40.51
CA ASN A 199 8.75 2.61 41.71
C ASN A 199 10.11 1.91 41.94
N ALA A 200 11.04 1.99 40.97
CA ALA A 200 12.37 1.38 41.07
C ALA A 200 13.48 2.39 41.44
N ASN A 201 13.14 3.68 41.50
CA ASN A 201 13.97 4.78 42.00
C ASN A 201 13.49 5.21 43.38
#